data_AF-A0A1Z9QET0-F1
#
_entry.id   AF-A0A1Z9QET0-F1
#
_cell.length_a   1.000
_cell.length_b   1.000
_cell.length_c   1.000
_cell.angle_alpha   90.00
_cell.angle_beta   90.00
_cell.angle_gamma   90.00
#
_symmetry.space_group_name_H-M   'P 1'
#
loop_
_entity.id
_entity.type
_entity.pdbx_description
1 polymer ?
#
loop_
_entity_poly.entity_id
_entity_poly.type
_entity_poly.pdbx_seq_one_letter_code
_entity_poly.pdbx_strand_id
1 'polypeptide(L)'
;IMLVVAIYTVFMHDLATAVILGVALSALVFAWNKSKHLIADVSTDERGQKVYQLHGVLFFGTVTRFRDLFTPQDDPDEIVIDFYFSRVYDQSGLEAINNLAERYQAFGKRLHLRHLSEDCRRLLDRAGDLVEVDISEDPHYHVLADRVPPI
;
A
#
# COMPACT_ATOMS: atom_id res chain seq x y z
N ILE A 1 0.45 3.54 26.92
CA ILE A 1 -0.10 2.22 27.31
C ILE A 1 0.04 1.99 28.81
N MET A 2 1.26 2.00 29.37
CA MET A 2 1.53 1.80 30.81
C MET A 2 0.62 2.60 31.75
N LEU A 3 0.45 3.90 31.48
CA LEU A 3 -0.34 4.79 32.34
C LEU A 3 -1.84 4.44 32.32
N VAL A 4 -2.37 3.99 31.17
CA VAL A 4 -3.76 3.53 31.02
C VAL A 4 -3.99 2.23 31.80
N VAL A 5 -3.08 1.27 31.68
CA VAL A 5 -3.15 -0.02 32.39
C VAL A 5 -3.04 0.20 33.90
N ALA A 6 -2.13 1.06 34.34
CA ALA A 6 -1.93 1.38 35.75
C ALA A 6 -3.18 2.02 36.37
N ILE A 7 -3.77 3.02 35.72
CA ILE A 7 -5.02 3.65 36.17
C ILE A 7 -6.15 2.62 36.23
N TYR A 8 -6.34 1.84 35.17
CA TYR A 8 -7.40 0.83 35.13
C TYR A 8 -7.27 -0.19 36.27
N THR A 9 -6.05 -0.67 36.54
CA THR A 9 -5.77 -1.63 37.62
C THR A 9 -6.11 -1.04 39.00
N VAL A 10 -5.82 0.24 39.23
CA VAL A 10 -6.11 0.92 40.50
C VAL A 10 -7.61 1.07 40.73
N PHE A 11 -8.41 1.35 39.69
CA PHE A 11 -9.85 1.54 39.84
C PHE A 11 -10.64 0.23 39.88
N MET A 12 -10.27 -0.75 39.05
CA MET A 12 -11.03 -2.01 38.93
C MET A 12 -10.49 -3.13 39.83
N HIS A 13 -9.30 -2.95 40.43
CA HIS A 13 -8.60 -3.97 41.22
C HIS A 13 -8.44 -5.33 40.52
N ASP A 14 -8.52 -5.34 39.18
CA ASP A 14 -8.38 -6.53 38.34
C ASP A 14 -7.19 -6.36 37.39
N LEU A 15 -6.11 -7.07 37.72
CA LEU A 15 -4.89 -7.08 36.93
C LEU A 15 -5.06 -7.82 35.60
N ALA A 16 -5.83 -8.91 35.57
CA ALA A 16 -5.97 -9.75 34.38
C ALA A 16 -6.65 -8.97 33.25
N THR A 17 -7.75 -8.29 33.57
CA THR A 17 -8.46 -7.46 32.60
C THR A 17 -7.61 -6.25 32.17
N ALA A 18 -6.83 -5.66 33.08
CA ALA A 18 -5.92 -4.56 32.77
C ALA A 18 -4.83 -4.97 31.76
N VAL A 19 -4.25 -6.16 31.92
CA VAL A 19 -3.23 -6.70 31.02
C VAL A 19 -3.81 -6.95 29.63
N ILE A 20 -4.98 -7.58 29.53
CA ILE A 20 -5.65 -7.84 28.24
C ILE A 20 -5.89 -6.52 27.49
N LEU A 21 -6.43 -5.52 28.19
CA LEU A 21 -6.67 -4.19 27.62
C LEU A 21 -5.37 -3.51 27.15
N GLY A 22 -4.29 -3.65 27.94
CA GLY A 22 -2.96 -3.14 27.59
C GLY A 22 -2.40 -3.78 26.33
N VAL A 23 -2.51 -5.11 26.20
CA VAL A 23 -2.06 -5.86 25.01
C VAL A 23 -2.88 -5.46 23.78
N ALA A 24 -4.21 -5.37 23.91
CA ALA A 24 -5.10 -4.97 22.81
C ALA A 24 -4.76 -3.55 22.31
N LEU A 25 -4.60 -2.58 23.23
CA LEU A 25 -4.19 -1.22 22.89
C LEU A 25 -2.79 -1.19 22.26
N SER A 26 -1.86 -2.00 22.77
CA SER A 26 -0.51 -2.09 22.22
C SER A 26 -0.53 -2.63 20.79
N ALA A 27 -1.31 -3.68 20.52
CA ALA A 27 -1.47 -4.24 19.18
C ALA A 27 -2.08 -3.21 18.21
N LEU A 28 -3.10 -2.46 18.65
CA LEU A 28 -3.75 -1.43 17.84
C LEU A 28 -2.79 -0.27 17.50
N VAL A 29 -2.07 0.24 18.50
CA VAL A 29 -1.06 1.31 18.29
C VAL A 29 0.08 0.81 17.40
N PHE A 30 0.51 -0.44 17.57
CA PHE A 30 1.53 -1.05 16.73
C PHE A 30 1.08 -1.17 15.26
N ALA A 31 -0.12 -1.71 15.03
CA ALA A 31 -0.71 -1.79 13.70
C ALA A 31 -0.82 -0.40 13.04
N TRP A 32 -1.26 0.61 13.81
CA TRP A 32 -1.35 2.00 13.36
C TRP A 32 0.01 2.63 13.01
N ASN A 33 1.09 2.25 13.70
CA ASN A 33 2.42 2.75 13.35
C ASN A 33 2.99 2.03 12.10
N LYS A 34 2.65 0.76 11.90
CA LYS A 34 3.04 0.01 10.69
C LYS A 34 2.29 0.48 9.44
N SER A 35 1.04 0.91 9.57
CA SER A 35 0.26 1.45 8.46
C SER A 35 0.73 2.81 7.92
N LYS A 36 1.79 3.41 8.48
CA LYS A 36 2.31 4.73 8.04
C LYS A 36 3.39 4.66 6.97
N HIS A 37 3.93 3.48 6.67
CA HIS A 37 5.08 3.32 5.77
C HIS A 37 4.67 3.14 4.31
N LEU A 38 3.79 4.00 3.80
CA LEU A 38 3.55 4.14 2.37
C LEU A 38 3.98 5.55 1.95
N ILE A 39 4.97 5.62 1.07
CA ILE A 39 5.57 6.86 0.57
C ILE A 39 5.59 6.76 -0.96
N ALA A 40 5.41 7.88 -1.65
CA ALA A 40 5.65 7.99 -3.08
C ALA A 40 6.78 8.98 -3.34
N ASP A 41 7.78 8.55 -4.10
CA ASP A 41 8.76 9.45 -4.70
C ASP A 41 8.22 9.92 -6.06
N VAL A 42 8.28 11.23 -6.30
CA VAL A 42 7.74 11.85 -7.51
C VAL A 42 8.91 12.25 -8.40
N SER A 43 8.93 11.70 -9.61
CA SER A 43 9.88 12.03 -10.66
C SER A 43 9.14 12.47 -11.92
N THR A 44 9.82 13.18 -12.81
CA THR A 44 9.32 13.49 -14.15
C THR A 44 10.21 12.78 -15.16
N ASP A 45 9.61 11.97 -16.01
CA ASP A 45 10.31 11.24 -17.07
C ASP A 45 10.73 12.19 -18.22
N GLU A 46 11.65 11.76 -19.07
CA GLU A 46 12.16 12.50 -20.24
C GLU A 46 11.03 12.87 -21.22
N ARG A 47 9.91 12.13 -21.18
CA ARG A 47 8.69 12.38 -21.97
C ARG A 47 7.74 13.40 -21.34
N GLY A 48 8.08 13.98 -20.19
CA GLY A 48 7.23 14.92 -19.45
C GLY A 48 6.11 14.25 -18.64
N GLN A 49 6.11 12.92 -18.54
CA GLN A 49 5.16 12.16 -17.72
C GLN A 49 5.55 12.23 -16.25
N LYS A 50 4.55 12.32 -15.36
CA LYS A 50 4.80 12.30 -13.91
C LYS A 50 4.80 10.85 -13.42
N VAL A 51 5.90 10.43 -12.82
CA VAL A 51 6.11 9.07 -12.32
C VAL A 51 6.04 9.08 -10.79
N TYR A 52 5.12 8.30 -10.24
CA TYR A 52 4.97 8.06 -8.81
C TYR A 52 5.56 6.70 -8.46
N GLN A 53 6.76 6.68 -7.90
CA GLN A 53 7.40 5.46 -7.42
C GLN A 53 6.92 5.15 -6.00
N LEU A 54 6.17 4.07 -5.83
CA LEU A 54 5.63 3.67 -4.53
C LEU A 54 6.63 2.82 -3.75
N HIS A 55 6.80 3.17 -2.49
CA HIS A 55 7.60 2.44 -1.51
C HIS A 55 6.73 2.00 -0.33
N GLY A 56 6.74 0.70 -0.05
CA GLY A 56 6.06 0.11 1.10
C GLY A 56 4.94 -0.85 0.73
N VAL A 57 3.99 -1.07 1.63
CA VAL A 57 2.93 -2.06 1.43
C VAL A 57 1.59 -1.35 1.29
N LEU A 58 0.81 -1.70 0.28
CA LEU A 58 -0.57 -1.24 0.09
C LEU A 58 -1.53 -2.29 0.66
N PHE A 59 -2.17 -1.94 1.76
CA PHE A 59 -3.24 -2.71 2.40
C PHE A 59 -4.27 -1.74 3.01
N PHE A 60 -5.34 -2.27 3.59
CA PHE A 60 -6.42 -1.52 4.22
C PHE A 60 -5.94 -0.35 5.11
N GLY A 61 -4.89 -0.54 5.89
CA GLY A 61 -4.36 0.50 6.78
C GLY A 61 -3.68 1.67 6.08
N THR A 62 -3.22 1.49 4.84
CA THR A 62 -2.48 2.50 4.06
C THR A 62 -3.31 3.11 2.93
N VAL A 63 -4.52 2.63 2.65
CA VAL A 63 -5.40 3.11 1.55
C VAL A 63 -5.62 4.62 1.62
N THR A 64 -5.91 5.17 2.81
CA THR A 64 -6.12 6.62 2.96
C THR A 64 -4.86 7.40 2.56
N ARG A 65 -3.69 6.96 3.02
CA ARG A 65 -2.40 7.58 2.65
C ARG A 65 -2.14 7.47 1.17
N PHE A 66 -2.38 6.30 0.57
CA PHE A 66 -2.25 6.08 -0.86
C PHE A 66 -3.04 7.14 -1.63
N ARG A 67 -4.32 7.35 -1.28
CA ARG A 67 -5.17 8.34 -1.95
C ARG A 67 -4.66 9.77 -1.82
N ASP A 68 -4.09 10.11 -0.66
CA ASP A 68 -3.61 11.45 -0.36
C ASP A 68 -2.26 11.78 -1.03
N LEU A 69 -1.54 10.77 -1.56
CA LEU A 69 -0.30 10.97 -2.33
C LEU A 69 -0.54 11.56 -3.73
N PHE A 70 -1.76 11.43 -4.26
CA PHE A 70 -2.10 11.77 -5.64
C PHE A 70 -2.97 13.01 -5.71
N THR A 71 -2.70 13.87 -6.70
CA THR A 71 -3.39 15.14 -6.91
C THR A 71 -3.95 15.21 -8.34
N PRO A 72 -5.07 14.50 -8.63
CA PRO A 72 -5.59 14.38 -9.99
C PRO A 72 -5.95 15.70 -10.67
N GLN A 73 -6.08 16.81 -9.95
CA GLN A 73 -6.35 18.13 -10.53
C GLN A 73 -5.06 18.76 -11.11
N ASP A 74 -3.95 18.68 -10.38
CA ASP A 74 -2.68 19.35 -10.71
C ASP A 74 -1.71 18.48 -11.52
N ASP A 75 -2.00 17.20 -11.68
CA ASP A 75 -1.14 16.27 -12.41
C ASP A 75 -1.20 16.46 -13.95
N PRO A 76 -0.17 16.06 -14.72
CA PRO A 76 -0.23 16.10 -16.19
C PRO A 76 -1.21 15.07 -16.77
N ASP A 77 -1.43 15.12 -18.09
CA ASP A 77 -2.37 14.23 -18.78
C ASP A 77 -1.96 12.75 -18.75
N GLU A 78 -0.67 12.47 -18.60
CA GLU A 78 -0.12 11.12 -18.50
C GLU A 78 0.62 10.93 -17.18
N ILE A 79 0.14 9.97 -16.39
CA ILE A 79 0.68 9.64 -15.08
C ILE A 79 1.08 8.17 -15.07
N VAL A 80 2.25 7.89 -14.52
CA VAL A 80 2.73 6.53 -14.30
C VAL A 80 2.80 6.27 -12.79
N ILE A 81 2.20 5.19 -12.32
CA ILE A 81 2.38 4.70 -10.96
C ILE A 81 3.23 3.44 -11.02
N ASP A 82 4.39 3.48 -10.38
CA ASP A 82 5.35 2.38 -10.36
C ASP A 82 5.32 1.66 -9.00
N PHE A 83 5.00 0.37 -9.04
CA PHE A 83 4.91 -0.50 -7.86
C PHE A 83 6.17 -1.34 -7.63
N TYR A 84 7.31 -1.03 -8.25
CA TYR A 84 8.54 -1.84 -8.16
C TYR A 84 8.98 -2.14 -6.72
N PHE A 85 8.88 -1.15 -5.83
CA PHE A 85 9.19 -1.27 -4.40
C PHE A 85 7.95 -1.41 -3.51
N SER A 86 6.79 -1.70 -4.11
CA SER A 86 5.51 -1.78 -3.43
C SER A 86 4.77 -3.08 -3.69
N ARG A 87 4.00 -3.54 -2.72
CA ARG A 87 3.12 -4.70 -2.90
C ARG A 87 1.73 -4.44 -2.36
N VAL A 88 0.75 -4.91 -3.11
CA VAL A 88 -0.67 -4.91 -2.74
C VAL A 88 -0.99 -6.25 -2.08
N TYR A 89 -1.57 -6.23 -0.88
CA TYR A 89 -1.80 -7.45 -0.08
C TYR A 89 -3.27 -7.84 0.09
N ASP A 90 -4.21 -6.93 -0.12
CA ASP A 90 -5.63 -7.18 0.11
C ASP A 90 -6.53 -6.56 -0.96
N GLN A 91 -7.81 -6.95 -0.93
CA GLN A 91 -8.83 -6.43 -1.82
C GLN A 91 -9.05 -4.93 -1.64
N SER A 92 -8.89 -4.40 -0.42
CA SER A 92 -9.01 -2.96 -0.17
C SER A 92 -7.93 -2.15 -0.91
N GLY A 93 -6.70 -2.66 -1.01
CA GLY A 93 -5.65 -2.06 -1.82
C GLY A 93 -5.98 -2.06 -3.31
N LEU A 94 -6.57 -3.15 -3.81
CA LEU A 94 -7.04 -3.25 -5.20
C LEU A 94 -8.15 -2.23 -5.50
N GLU A 95 -9.15 -2.15 -4.63
CA GLU A 95 -10.24 -1.17 -4.73
C GLU A 95 -9.70 0.27 -4.67
N ALA A 96 -8.67 0.53 -3.86
CA ALA A 96 -8.04 1.85 -3.81
C ALA A 96 -7.40 2.24 -5.14
N ILE A 97 -6.77 1.29 -5.84
CA ILE A 97 -6.18 1.50 -7.18
C ILE A 97 -7.29 1.79 -8.20
N ASN A 98 -8.36 0.99 -8.21
CA ASN A 98 -9.50 1.19 -9.12
C ASN A 98 -10.15 2.56 -8.91
N ASN A 99 -10.44 2.93 -7.66
CA ASN A 99 -11.00 4.25 -7.34
C ASN A 99 -10.06 5.40 -7.76
N LEU A 100 -8.74 5.19 -7.68
CA LEU A 100 -7.78 6.19 -8.17
C LEU A 100 -7.82 6.30 -9.70
N ALA A 101 -7.83 5.18 -10.40
CA ALA A 101 -7.94 5.14 -11.86
C ALA A 101 -9.22 5.82 -12.36
N GLU A 102 -10.37 5.51 -11.76
CA GLU A 102 -11.64 6.17 -12.06
C GLU A 102 -11.59 7.68 -11.84
N ARG A 103 -10.93 8.14 -10.76
CA ARG A 103 -10.74 9.57 -10.50
C ARG A 103 -9.91 10.23 -11.59
N TYR A 104 -8.78 9.65 -12.00
CA TYR A 104 -7.98 10.21 -13.10
C TYR A 104 -8.75 10.21 -14.43
N GLN A 105 -9.48 9.13 -14.72
CA GLN A 105 -10.33 9.03 -15.90
C GLN A 105 -11.44 10.10 -15.90
N ALA A 106 -12.05 10.39 -14.76
CA ALA A 106 -13.05 11.46 -14.63
C ALA A 106 -12.47 12.85 -14.93
N PHE A 107 -11.16 13.05 -14.71
CA PHE A 107 -10.43 14.25 -15.13
C PHE A 107 -9.87 14.16 -16.56
N GLY A 108 -10.15 13.09 -17.30
CA GLY A 108 -9.68 12.87 -18.67
C GLY A 108 -8.19 12.51 -18.77
N LYS A 109 -7.56 12.11 -17.66
CA LYS A 109 -6.13 11.81 -17.58
C LYS A 109 -5.89 10.31 -17.72
N ARG A 110 -4.77 9.93 -18.33
CA ARG A 110 -4.35 8.54 -18.55
C ARG A 110 -3.44 8.09 -17.42
N LEU A 111 -3.81 6.96 -16.81
CA LEU A 111 -3.07 6.35 -15.72
C LEU A 111 -2.43 5.05 -16.20
N HIS A 112 -1.11 4.96 -16.10
CA HIS A 112 -0.33 3.76 -16.42
C HIS A 112 0.15 3.13 -15.11
N LEU A 113 -0.05 1.81 -14.92
CA LEU A 113 0.44 1.10 -13.74
C LEU A 113 1.60 0.17 -14.16
N ARG A 114 2.76 0.29 -13.49
CA ARG A 114 3.97 -0.51 -13.74
C ARG A 114 4.33 -1.40 -12.56
N HIS A 115 5.00 -2.52 -12.83
CA HIS A 115 5.53 -3.45 -11.83
C HIS A 115 4.51 -3.96 -10.81
N LEU A 116 3.25 -4.09 -11.23
CA LEU A 116 2.21 -4.66 -10.38
C LEU A 116 2.47 -6.16 -10.19
N SER A 117 2.20 -6.68 -8.97
CA SER A 117 2.27 -8.11 -8.70
C SER A 117 1.35 -8.90 -9.65
N GLU A 118 1.81 -10.07 -10.11
CA GLU A 118 1.07 -10.92 -11.05
C GLU A 118 -0.33 -11.31 -10.53
N ASP A 119 -0.44 -11.55 -9.22
CA ASP A 119 -1.72 -11.88 -8.57
C ASP A 119 -2.70 -10.72 -8.61
N CYS A 120 -2.22 -9.49 -8.42
CA CYS A 120 -3.05 -8.29 -8.56
C CYS A 120 -3.42 -8.01 -10.01
N ARG A 121 -2.49 -8.25 -10.95
CA ARG A 121 -2.75 -8.09 -12.39
C ARG A 121 -3.92 -8.95 -12.83
N ARG A 122 -3.97 -10.23 -12.43
CA ARG A 122 -5.09 -11.14 -12.78
C ARG A 122 -6.45 -10.72 -12.22
N LEU A 123 -6.47 -9.93 -11.15
CA LEU A 123 -7.70 -9.41 -10.55
C LEU A 123 -8.10 -8.07 -11.19
N LEU A 124 -7.14 -7.22 -11.56
CA LEU A 124 -7.35 -5.98 -12.31
C LEU A 124 -7.75 -6.22 -13.77
N ASP A 125 -7.18 -7.24 -14.43
CA ASP A 125 -7.54 -7.62 -15.80
C ASP A 125 -9.02 -8.02 -15.91
N ARG A 126 -9.64 -8.52 -14.83
CA ARG A 126 -11.08 -8.78 -14.78
C ARG A 126 -11.92 -7.52 -14.54
N ALA A 127 -11.33 -6.47 -13.97
CA ALA A 127 -11.99 -5.21 -13.66
C ALA A 127 -12.02 -4.22 -14.84
N GLY A 128 -11.26 -4.50 -15.91
CA GLY A 128 -11.46 -3.90 -17.23
C GLY A 128 -10.36 -2.93 -17.67
N ASP A 129 -9.90 -3.12 -18.92
CA ASP A 129 -9.40 -2.24 -20.00
C ASP A 129 -8.84 -0.82 -19.74
N LEU A 130 -8.65 -0.39 -18.50
CA LEU A 130 -8.32 1.00 -18.12
C LEU A 130 -6.88 1.17 -17.67
N VAL A 131 -6.09 0.10 -17.70
CA VAL A 131 -4.69 0.09 -17.26
C VAL A 131 -3.84 -0.53 -18.35
N GLU A 132 -3.09 0.32 -19.08
CA GLU A 132 -1.97 -0.16 -19.88
C GLU A 132 -0.87 -0.60 -18.91
N VAL A 133 -0.80 -1.91 -18.68
CA VAL A 133 0.29 -2.54 -17.94
C VAL A 133 1.48 -2.64 -18.89
N ASP A 134 2.46 -1.75 -18.72
CA ASP A 134 3.71 -1.81 -19.48
C ASP A 134 4.52 -3.03 -19.01
N ILE A 135 4.75 -3.99 -19.91
CA ILE A 135 5.39 -5.30 -19.64
C ILE A 135 6.92 -5.22 -19.87
N SER A 136 7.50 -4.02 -19.96
CA SER A 136 8.93 -3.88 -20.21
C SER A 136 9.73 -3.92 -18.91
N GLU A 137 10.44 -5.04 -18.71
CA GLU A 137 11.52 -5.32 -17.74
C GLU A 137 11.12 -5.98 -16.41
N ASP A 138 11.03 -7.31 -16.46
CA ASP A 138 11.14 -8.21 -15.30
C ASP A 138 12.63 -8.36 -14.91
N PRO A 139 13.16 -7.77 -13.83
CA PRO A 139 14.41 -8.24 -13.27
C PRO A 139 14.14 -9.54 -12.53
N HIS A 140 14.66 -10.63 -13.09
CA HIS A 140 14.74 -11.98 -12.51
C HIS A 140 14.77 -11.98 -10.97
N TYR A 141 13.67 -12.43 -10.36
CA TYR A 141 13.61 -12.67 -8.92
C TYR A 141 14.49 -13.86 -8.55
N HIS A 142 15.66 -13.59 -7.99
CA HIS A 142 16.48 -14.60 -7.32
C HIS A 142 15.83 -14.91 -5.96
N VAL A 143 14.92 -15.88 -5.95
CA VAL A 143 14.52 -16.53 -4.69
C VAL A 143 15.78 -17.18 -4.13
N LEU A 144 16.33 -16.63 -3.04
CA LEU A 144 17.26 -17.37 -2.19
C LEU A 144 16.46 -18.49 -1.52
N ALA A 145 16.31 -19.61 -2.23
CA ALA A 145 15.89 -20.85 -1.61
C ALA A 145 17.01 -21.29 -0.68
N ASP A 146 16.82 -21.08 0.62
CA ASP A 146 17.61 -21.68 1.68
C ASP A 146 17.69 -23.19 1.44
N ARG A 147 18.83 -23.66 0.94
CA ARG A 147 19.20 -25.07 0.97
C ARG A 147 19.60 -25.39 2.40
N VAL A 148 18.66 -25.93 3.17
CA VAL A 148 18.98 -26.66 4.41
C VAL A 148 19.80 -27.89 4.02
N PRO A 149 21.09 -28.01 4.43
CA PRO A 149 21.86 -29.21 4.15
C PRO A 149 21.35 -30.37 5.03
N PRO A 150 21.22 -31.59 4.48
CA PRO A 150 20.91 -32.76 5.29
C PRO A 150 22.14 -33.12 6.15
N ILE A 151 21.86 -33.40 7.42
CA ILE A 151 22.74 -33.97 8.45
C ILE A 151 23.26 -35.35 8.06
#